data_AF-A0A653ISV8-F1
#
_entry.id   AF-A0A653ISV8-F1
#
_cell.length_a   1.000
_cell.length_b   1.000
_cell.length_c   1.000
_cell.angle_alpha   90.00
_cell.angle_beta   90.00
_cell.angle_gamma   90.00
#
_symmetry.space_group_name_H-M   'P 1'
#
loop_
_entity.id
_entity.type
_entity.pdbx_description
1 polymer ?
#
loop_
_entity_poly.entity_id
_entity_poly.type
_entity_poly.pdbx_seq_one_letter_code
_entity_poly.pdbx_strand_id
1 'polypeptide(L)'
;MLAQAIVTISAAAAPTIPVQAQWDAARQPTVTATIAAPAKPIGIDDTLVMEVKVSVDHGSLRASPFLNATRGVSLSVTDAEGAVIKPLEPIPVSPAAPPVQPASLVSIQAGKPLSIPIKEQARFLFPGAGTYKVRATIRFMDASSTPPRYLTATSDAVSVKVTRGKSR
;
A
#
# COMPACT_ATOMS: atom_id res chain seq x y z
N MET A 1 -27.85 14.85 -34.14
CA MET A 1 -27.38 15.06 -32.75
C MET A 1 -26.36 13.97 -32.43
N LEU A 2 -25.08 14.32 -32.32
CA LEU A 2 -24.02 13.39 -31.94
C LEU A 2 -23.89 13.42 -30.40
N ALA A 3 -24.22 12.31 -29.75
CA ALA A 3 -23.99 12.14 -28.32
C ALA A 3 -22.49 11.99 -28.08
N GLN A 4 -21.89 12.96 -27.38
CA GLN A 4 -20.52 12.86 -26.91
C GLN A 4 -20.48 11.85 -25.76
N ALA A 5 -19.84 10.70 -25.99
CA ALA A 5 -19.49 9.76 -24.94
C ALA A 5 -18.39 10.39 -24.08
N ILE A 6 -18.74 10.82 -22.86
CA ILE A 6 -17.76 11.24 -21.87
C ILE A 6 -17.06 9.97 -21.38
N VAL A 7 -15.85 9.72 -21.90
CA VAL A 7 -14.96 8.69 -21.35
C VAL A 7 -14.43 9.24 -20.02
N THR A 8 -15.05 8.86 -18.91
CA THR A 8 -14.49 9.05 -17.58
C THR A 8 -13.28 8.15 -17.42
N ILE A 9 -12.09 8.68 -17.72
CA ILE A 9 -10.83 8.01 -17.40
C ILE A 9 -10.71 8.00 -15.88
N SER A 10 -11.04 6.88 -15.26
CA SER A 10 -10.86 6.69 -13.82
C SER A 10 -9.36 6.67 -13.52
N ALA A 11 -8.88 7.63 -12.72
CA ALA A 11 -7.48 7.70 -12.38
C ALA A 11 -7.17 6.65 -11.31
N ALA A 12 -6.42 5.62 -11.68
CA ALA A 12 -5.84 4.69 -10.73
C ALA A 12 -4.90 5.44 -9.77
N ALA A 13 -4.85 5.00 -8.50
CA ALA A 13 -3.88 5.52 -7.53
C ALA A 13 -2.46 5.49 -8.12
N ALA A 14 -1.74 6.62 -8.01
CA ALA A 14 -0.41 6.74 -8.60
C ALA A 14 0.51 5.61 -8.09
N PRO A 15 1.28 4.95 -8.98
CA PRO A 15 2.17 3.88 -8.57
C PRO A 15 3.19 4.39 -7.54
N THR A 16 3.28 3.73 -6.39
CA THR A 16 4.33 4.00 -5.39
C THR A 16 5.71 3.61 -5.94
N ILE A 17 6.74 4.34 -5.49
CA ILE A 17 8.15 4.01 -5.74
C ILE A 17 8.44 2.67 -5.03
N PRO A 18 8.96 1.65 -5.73
CA PRO A 18 9.29 0.38 -5.10
C PRO A 18 10.36 0.58 -4.03
N VAL A 19 10.26 -0.19 -2.95
CA VAL A 19 11.23 -0.12 -1.86
C VAL A 19 12.45 -0.96 -2.19
N GLN A 20 13.64 -0.46 -1.82
CA GLN A 20 14.87 -1.24 -1.94
C GLN A 20 14.74 -2.55 -1.15
N ALA A 21 15.14 -3.65 -1.76
CA ALA A 21 15.13 -4.98 -1.20
C ALA A 21 16.25 -5.84 -1.77
N GLN A 22 16.44 -7.02 -1.20
CA GLN A 22 17.41 -8.01 -1.66
C GLN A 22 16.85 -9.42 -1.41
N TRP A 23 17.04 -10.31 -2.37
CA TRP A 23 16.73 -11.73 -2.27
C TRP A 23 17.61 -12.56 -3.19
N ASP A 24 17.73 -13.85 -2.89
CA ASP A 24 18.47 -14.80 -3.72
C ASP A 24 17.81 -14.96 -5.10
N ALA A 25 18.59 -14.76 -6.15
CA ALA A 25 18.12 -14.91 -7.53
C ALA A 25 17.84 -16.35 -7.94
N ALA A 26 18.56 -17.32 -7.39
CA ALA A 26 18.29 -18.72 -7.64
C ALA A 26 17.01 -19.20 -6.92
N ARG A 27 16.55 -18.45 -5.90
CA ARG A 27 15.43 -18.81 -5.03
C ARG A 27 14.54 -17.61 -4.78
N GLN A 28 13.81 -17.20 -5.82
CA GLN A 28 12.84 -16.11 -5.71
C GLN A 28 11.84 -16.40 -4.59
N PRO A 29 11.68 -15.50 -3.60
CA PRO A 29 10.81 -15.76 -2.48
C PRO A 29 9.34 -15.66 -2.89
N THR A 30 8.51 -16.50 -2.27
CA THR A 30 7.05 -16.36 -2.31
C THR A 30 6.64 -15.39 -1.20
N VAL A 31 6.12 -14.23 -1.59
CA VAL A 31 5.75 -13.16 -0.67
C VAL A 31 4.25 -12.98 -0.65
N THR A 32 3.68 -13.02 0.54
CA THR A 32 2.27 -12.76 0.78
C THR A 32 2.08 -11.48 1.55
N ALA A 33 0.97 -10.80 1.29
CA ALA A 33 0.60 -9.56 1.96
C ALA A 33 -0.80 -9.70 2.54
N THR A 34 -0.98 -9.23 3.77
CA THR A 34 -2.30 -9.08 4.38
C THR A 34 -2.45 -7.66 4.89
N ILE A 35 -3.69 -7.18 4.92
CA ILE A 35 -4.03 -5.87 5.49
C ILE A 35 -5.13 -6.09 6.53
N ALA A 36 -5.02 -5.40 7.66
CA ALA A 36 -6.06 -5.36 8.67
C ALA A 36 -6.85 -4.06 8.56
N ALA A 37 -8.19 -4.18 8.49
CA ALA A 37 -9.10 -3.05 8.63
C ALA A 37 -9.04 -2.47 10.06
N PRO A 38 -9.38 -1.18 10.24
CA PRO A 38 -9.55 -0.63 11.57
C PRO A 38 -10.70 -1.35 12.30
N ALA A 39 -10.53 -1.57 13.60
CA ALA A 39 -11.51 -2.30 14.43
C ALA A 39 -12.87 -1.58 14.59
N LYS A 40 -12.92 -0.29 14.28
CA LYS A 40 -14.11 0.56 14.41
C LYS A 40 -14.25 1.46 13.17
N PRO A 41 -15.46 1.93 12.86
CA PRO A 41 -15.64 2.99 11.87
C PRO A 41 -14.78 4.21 12.19
N ILE A 42 -14.26 4.87 11.16
CA ILE A 42 -13.34 6.01 11.28
C ILE A 42 -14.00 7.29 10.76
N GLY A 43 -13.85 8.42 11.44
CA GLY A 43 -14.29 9.71 10.90
C GLY A 43 -13.40 10.14 9.74
N ILE A 44 -13.95 10.88 8.77
CA ILE A 44 -13.18 11.39 7.61
C ILE A 44 -11.98 12.29 8.02
N ASP A 45 -12.09 12.97 9.17
CA ASP A 45 -11.04 13.83 9.73
C ASP A 45 -10.13 13.11 10.75
N ASP A 46 -10.41 11.84 11.05
CA ASP A 46 -9.63 11.07 12.01
C ASP A 46 -8.39 10.44 11.33
N THR A 47 -7.41 10.07 12.16
CA THR A 47 -6.27 9.26 11.70
C THR A 47 -6.70 7.80 11.52
N LEU A 48 -6.66 7.34 10.28
CA LEU A 48 -6.78 5.93 9.94
C LEU A 48 -5.49 5.21 10.32
N VAL A 49 -5.64 4.13 11.09
CA VAL A 49 -4.56 3.19 11.39
C VAL A 49 -4.91 1.83 10.79
N MET A 50 -4.10 1.37 9.85
CA MET A 50 -4.16 0.02 9.29
C MET A 50 -2.81 -0.65 9.47
N GLU A 51 -2.81 -1.98 9.53
CA GLU A 51 -1.59 -2.76 9.60
C GLU A 51 -1.48 -3.60 8.32
N VAL A 52 -0.39 -3.42 7.58
CA VAL A 52 -0.04 -4.29 6.46
C VAL A 52 1.03 -5.26 6.97
N LYS A 53 0.80 -6.57 6.82
CA LYS A 53 1.80 -7.59 7.12
C LYS A 53 2.34 -8.20 5.84
N VAL A 54 3.65 -8.30 5.75
CA VAL A 54 4.36 -8.99 4.67
C VAL A 54 5.00 -10.24 5.25
N SER A 55 4.70 -11.38 4.65
CA SER A 55 5.25 -12.69 5.00
C SER A 55 6.02 -13.29 3.84
N VAL A 56 7.00 -14.14 4.15
CA VAL A 56 7.72 -14.95 3.18
C VAL A 56 7.45 -16.40 3.50
N ASP A 57 6.85 -17.14 2.58
CA ASP A 57 6.51 -18.55 2.79
C ASP A 57 7.71 -19.46 2.45
N HIS A 58 8.45 -19.08 1.40
CA HIS A 58 9.67 -19.76 0.95
C HIS A 58 10.73 -18.74 0.52
N GLY A 59 12.00 -19.07 0.73
CA GLY A 59 13.14 -18.21 0.41
C GLY A 59 13.47 -17.21 1.51
N SER A 60 14.18 -16.14 1.15
CA SER A 60 14.48 -15.04 2.07
C SER A 60 14.33 -13.70 1.36
N LEU A 61 13.80 -12.72 2.09
CA LEU A 61 13.69 -11.35 1.62
C LEU A 61 14.30 -10.43 2.66
N ARG A 62 15.03 -9.42 2.22
CA ARG A 62 15.42 -8.29 3.05
C ARG A 62 14.87 -7.02 2.42
N ALA A 63 14.29 -6.12 3.19
CA ALA A 63 13.68 -4.90 2.69
C ALA A 63 14.17 -3.67 3.46
N SER A 64 14.12 -2.50 2.83
CA SER A 64 14.48 -1.24 3.48
C SER A 64 13.56 -0.99 4.69
N PRO A 65 14.10 -0.46 5.80
CA PRO A 65 13.29 -0.06 6.96
C PRO A 65 12.38 1.15 6.67
N PHE A 66 12.56 1.83 5.53
CA PHE A 66 11.75 3.00 5.16
C PHE A 66 10.43 2.65 4.46
N LEU A 67 10.04 1.38 4.49
CA LEU A 67 8.80 0.89 3.90
C LEU A 67 7.59 1.49 4.64
N ASN A 68 6.75 2.23 3.92
CA ASN A 68 5.60 2.95 4.48
C ASN A 68 4.51 3.19 3.43
N ALA A 69 3.41 3.84 3.83
CA ALA A 69 2.45 4.40 2.89
C ALA A 69 3.17 5.43 2.01
N THR A 70 3.09 5.27 0.68
CA THR A 70 3.82 6.05 -0.36
C THR A 70 5.23 5.58 -0.70
N ARG A 71 5.88 4.71 0.10
CA ARG A 71 7.16 4.07 -0.24
C ARG A 71 7.10 2.56 -0.12
N GLY A 72 7.12 1.90 -1.27
CA GLY A 72 6.96 0.45 -1.35
C GLY A 72 5.52 0.00 -1.16
N VAL A 73 4.70 0.70 -0.37
CA VAL A 73 3.26 0.38 -0.21
C VAL A 73 2.40 1.42 -0.90
N SER A 74 1.54 0.92 -1.80
CA SER A 74 0.42 1.68 -2.34
C SER A 74 -0.89 1.09 -1.85
N LEU A 75 -1.86 1.96 -1.57
CA LEU A 75 -3.23 1.57 -1.22
C LEU A 75 -4.14 1.89 -2.40
N SER A 76 -4.90 0.89 -2.84
CA SER A 76 -5.99 1.09 -3.79
C SER A 76 -7.31 1.06 -3.04
N VAL A 77 -8.14 2.06 -3.27
CA VAL A 77 -9.46 2.18 -2.65
C VAL A 77 -10.53 2.11 -3.72
N THR A 78 -11.55 1.28 -3.49
CA THR A 78 -12.75 1.21 -4.32
C THR A 78 -14.00 1.38 -3.49
N ASP A 79 -15.10 1.79 -4.11
CA ASP A 79 -16.43 1.73 -3.50
C ASP A 79 -16.96 0.28 -3.43
N ALA A 80 -18.23 0.12 -3.03
CA ALA A 80 -18.87 -1.17 -2.87
C ALA A 80 -19.02 -1.91 -4.22
N GLU A 81 -19.25 -1.13 -5.27
CA GLU A 81 -19.42 -1.54 -6.67
C GLU A 81 -18.09 -1.86 -7.36
N GLY A 82 -16.97 -1.49 -6.74
CA GLY A 82 -15.62 -1.78 -7.23
C GLY A 82 -15.02 -0.68 -8.10
N ALA A 83 -15.66 0.48 -8.21
CA ALA A 83 -15.08 1.63 -8.90
C ALA A 83 -13.94 2.23 -8.06
N VAL A 84 -12.82 2.54 -8.72
CA VAL A 84 -11.69 3.23 -8.07
C VAL A 84 -12.13 4.64 -7.70
N ILE A 85 -11.95 5.00 -6.44
CA ILE A 85 -12.31 6.32 -5.93
C ILE A 85 -11.07 7.20 -5.79
N LYS A 86 -11.27 8.50 -6.01
CA LYS A 86 -10.28 9.51 -5.68
C LYS A 86 -10.45 9.95 -4.22
N PRO A 87 -9.35 10.16 -3.48
CA PRO A 87 -9.45 10.69 -2.14
C PRO A 87 -9.90 12.16 -2.16
N LEU A 88 -10.34 12.65 -1.00
CA LEU A 88 -10.72 14.06 -0.83
C LEU A 88 -9.49 14.98 -0.97
N GLU A 89 -8.35 14.54 -0.44
CA GLU A 89 -7.05 15.20 -0.56
C GLU A 89 -5.99 14.19 -1.03
N PRO A 90 -4.98 14.60 -1.83
CA PRO A 90 -3.90 13.67 -2.19
C PRO A 90 -3.04 13.32 -0.97
N ILE A 91 -2.58 12.06 -0.88
CA ILE A 91 -1.62 11.66 0.16
C ILE A 91 -0.32 12.46 -0.04
N PRO A 92 0.22 13.11 1.02
CA PRO A 92 1.54 13.74 0.96
C PRO A 92 2.62 12.73 0.55
N VAL A 93 3.37 13.04 -0.51
CA VAL A 93 4.41 12.14 -1.02
C VAL A 93 5.64 12.22 -0.11
N SER A 94 6.11 11.06 0.38
CA SER A 94 7.37 10.98 1.13
C SER A 94 8.56 11.41 0.25
N PRO A 95 9.56 12.13 0.77
CA PRO A 95 10.78 12.45 0.02
C PRO A 95 11.51 11.18 -0.42
N ALA A 96 12.43 11.27 -1.38
CA ALA A 96 13.26 10.12 -1.77
C ALA A 96 14.00 9.55 -0.54
N ALA A 97 14.01 8.22 -0.40
CA ALA A 97 14.75 7.57 0.69
C ALA A 97 16.22 7.53 0.32
N PRO A 98 17.12 7.72 1.29
CA PRO A 98 18.53 7.45 1.05
C PRO A 98 18.72 5.96 0.72
N PRO A 99 19.67 5.62 -0.16
CA PRO A 99 20.08 4.24 -0.37
C PRO A 99 20.45 3.57 0.96
N VAL A 100 19.96 2.36 1.17
CA VAL A 100 20.23 1.60 2.40
C VAL A 100 21.33 0.58 2.10
N GLN A 101 22.33 0.49 2.97
CA GLN A 101 23.35 -0.54 2.83
C GLN A 101 22.72 -1.94 3.00
N PRO A 102 23.18 -2.97 2.26
CA PRO A 102 22.62 -4.32 2.36
C PRO A 102 22.54 -4.87 3.78
N ALA A 103 23.52 -4.56 4.63
CA ALA A 103 23.56 -4.97 6.03
C ALA A 103 22.41 -4.38 6.86
N SER A 104 21.93 -3.18 6.51
CA SER A 104 20.87 -2.45 7.22
C SER A 104 19.46 -2.80 6.72
N LEU A 105 19.33 -3.71 5.75
CA LEU A 105 18.03 -4.20 5.31
C LEU A 105 17.43 -5.14 6.37
N VAL A 106 16.15 -4.94 6.67
CA VAL A 106 15.38 -5.74 7.62
C VAL A 106 15.03 -7.08 6.99
N SER A 107 15.30 -8.18 7.67
CA SER A 107 14.98 -9.53 7.18
C SER A 107 13.51 -9.88 7.42
N ILE A 108 12.87 -10.41 6.38
CA ILE A 108 11.53 -10.99 6.39
C ILE A 108 11.71 -12.49 6.13
N GLN A 109 11.26 -13.33 7.07
CA GLN A 109 11.49 -14.77 7.08
C GLN A 109 10.18 -15.51 7.37
N ALA A 110 10.15 -16.80 7.02
CA ALA A 110 9.04 -17.68 7.38
C ALA A 110 8.79 -17.65 8.90
N GLY A 111 7.53 -17.46 9.29
CA GLY A 111 7.11 -17.31 10.69
C GLY A 111 7.45 -15.98 11.35
N LYS A 112 8.15 -15.05 10.67
CA LYS A 112 8.49 -13.71 11.17
C LYS A 112 8.04 -12.63 10.18
N PRO A 113 6.72 -12.34 10.12
CA PRO A 113 6.19 -11.32 9.22
C PRO A 113 6.67 -9.92 9.61
N LEU A 114 6.90 -9.07 8.60
CA LEU A 114 7.13 -7.65 8.81
C LEU A 114 5.77 -6.94 8.92
N SER A 115 5.53 -6.26 10.04
CA SER A 115 4.33 -5.45 10.24
C SER A 115 4.62 -3.98 9.93
N ILE A 116 3.79 -3.38 9.10
CA ILE A 116 3.97 -2.04 8.55
C ILE A 116 2.74 -1.22 8.94
N PRO A 117 2.86 -0.31 9.91
CA PRO A 117 1.76 0.55 10.30
C PRO A 117 1.54 1.62 9.22
N ILE A 118 0.33 1.65 8.67
CA ILE A 118 -0.16 2.74 7.83
C ILE A 118 -0.92 3.70 8.75
N LYS A 119 -0.39 4.92 8.88
CA LYS A 119 -0.99 5.98 9.72
C LYS A 119 -1.20 7.21 8.84
N GLU A 120 -2.40 7.37 8.32
CA GLU A 120 -2.77 8.45 7.41
C GLU A 120 -4.08 9.09 7.85
N GLN A 121 -4.33 10.34 7.46
CA GLN A 121 -5.68 10.90 7.64
C GLN A 121 -6.65 10.23 6.67
N ALA A 122 -7.86 9.91 7.14
CA ALA A 122 -8.85 9.20 6.33
C ALA A 122 -9.19 9.97 5.02
N ARG A 123 -9.22 11.30 5.06
CA ARG A 123 -9.42 12.15 3.86
C ARG A 123 -8.36 12.00 2.76
N PHE A 124 -7.17 11.49 3.09
CA PHE A 124 -6.13 11.20 2.08
C PHE A 124 -6.40 9.90 1.31
N LEU A 125 -7.36 9.08 1.76
CA LEU A 125 -7.70 7.80 1.15
C LEU A 125 -9.14 7.73 0.68
N PHE A 126 -10.05 8.48 1.30
CA PHE A 126 -11.48 8.43 1.03
C PHE A 126 -12.03 9.81 0.63
N PRO A 127 -13.04 9.87 -0.26
CA PRO A 127 -13.69 11.12 -0.65
C PRO A 127 -14.71 11.63 0.38
N GLY A 128 -15.15 10.79 1.32
CA GLY A 128 -16.18 11.14 2.29
C GLY A 128 -16.66 9.94 3.11
N ALA A 129 -17.85 10.08 3.71
CA ALA A 129 -18.49 9.01 4.45
C ALA A 129 -19.03 7.91 3.51
N GLY A 130 -18.86 6.65 3.89
CA GLY A 130 -19.23 5.51 3.07
C GLY A 130 -18.62 4.21 3.57
N THR A 131 -18.81 3.13 2.81
CA THR A 131 -18.08 1.87 3.01
C THR A 131 -17.24 1.62 1.77
N TYR A 132 -15.96 1.39 1.97
CA TYR A 132 -14.97 1.25 0.90
C TYR A 132 -14.20 -0.05 1.07
N LYS A 133 -13.67 -0.57 -0.04
CA LYS A 133 -12.73 -1.68 -0.03
C LYS A 133 -11.33 -1.13 -0.22
N VAL A 134 -10.41 -1.52 0.65
CA VAL A 134 -9.01 -1.11 0.62
C VAL A 134 -8.14 -2.32 0.40
N ARG A 135 -7.22 -2.23 -0.55
CA ARG A 135 -6.22 -3.27 -0.86
C ARG A 135 -4.83 -2.64 -0.81
N ALA A 136 -3.87 -3.36 -0.20
CA ALA A 136 -2.47 -2.97 -0.21
C ALA A 136 -1.72 -3.71 -1.31
N THR A 137 -0.85 -2.99 -2.01
CA THR A 137 0.14 -3.55 -2.93
C THR A 137 1.51 -3.11 -2.46
N ILE A 138 2.38 -4.07 -2.19
CA ILE A 138 3.76 -3.86 -1.77
C ILE A 138 4.67 -4.18 -2.94
N ARG A 139 5.58 -3.27 -3.28
CA ARG A 139 6.52 -3.38 -4.39
C ARG A 139 7.95 -3.28 -3.88
N PHE A 140 8.75 -4.28 -4.20
CA PHE A 140 10.16 -4.39 -3.87
C PHE A 140 11.00 -4.29 -5.13
N MET A 141 12.20 -3.74 -4.98
CA MET A 141 13.20 -3.63 -6.04
C MET A 141 14.56 -4.05 -5.51
N ASP A 142 15.18 -5.03 -6.17
CA ASP A 142 16.59 -5.33 -5.99
C ASP A 142 17.41 -4.57 -7.05
N ALA A 143 18.04 -3.49 -6.59
CA ALA A 143 18.92 -2.66 -7.41
C ALA A 143 20.36 -3.21 -7.51
N SER A 144 20.69 -4.28 -6.79
CA SER A 144 22.02 -4.89 -6.85
C SER A 144 22.21 -5.82 -8.06
N SER A 145 21.11 -6.22 -8.71
CA SER A 145 21.14 -7.00 -9.94
C SER A 145 21.11 -6.12 -11.19
N THR A 146 21.72 -6.61 -12.28
CA THR A 146 21.67 -5.97 -13.60
C THR A 146 21.09 -6.97 -14.61
N PRO A 147 19.85 -6.78 -15.10
CA PRO A 147 18.93 -5.66 -14.79
C PRO A 147 18.36 -5.72 -13.36
N PRO A 148 17.83 -4.59 -12.81
CA PRO A 148 17.12 -4.58 -11.54
C PRO A 148 15.93 -5.53 -11.56
N ARG A 149 15.71 -6.23 -10.46
CA ARG A 149 14.60 -7.18 -10.31
C ARG A 149 13.51 -6.59 -9.44
N TYR A 150 12.28 -6.99 -9.70
CA TYR A 150 11.10 -6.51 -9.00
C TYR A 150 10.29 -7.65 -8.44
N LEU A 151 9.67 -7.42 -7.29
CA LEU A 151 8.76 -8.35 -6.65
C LEU A 151 7.56 -7.57 -6.13
N THR A 152 6.35 -8.11 -6.33
CA THR A 152 5.11 -7.48 -5.88
C THR A 152 4.29 -8.46 -5.08
N ALA A 153 3.74 -8.01 -3.96
CA ALA A 153 2.76 -8.73 -3.17
C ALA A 153 1.51 -7.88 -3.01
N THR A 154 0.34 -8.48 -3.22
CA THR A 154 -0.94 -7.78 -3.17
C THR A 154 -1.81 -8.46 -2.13
N SER A 155 -2.42 -7.69 -1.23
CA SER A 155 -3.32 -8.22 -0.22
C SER A 155 -4.72 -8.49 -0.79
N ASP A 156 -5.50 -9.27 -0.04
CA ASP A 156 -6.95 -9.20 -0.17
C ASP A 156 -7.47 -7.81 0.18
N ALA A 157 -8.66 -7.49 -0.30
CA ALA A 157 -9.31 -6.24 0.02
C ALA A 157 -10.06 -6.35 1.37
N VAL A 158 -9.97 -5.32 2.19
CA VAL A 158 -10.72 -5.21 3.45
C VAL A 158 -11.70 -4.06 3.41
N SER A 159 -12.84 -4.24 4.08
CA SER A 159 -13.87 -3.21 4.16
C SER A 159 -13.54 -2.19 5.25
N VAL A 160 -13.57 -0.91 4.91
CA VAL A 160 -13.40 0.22 5.83
C VAL A 160 -14.65 1.08 5.80
N LYS A 161 -15.25 1.30 6.98
CA LYS A 161 -16.42 2.17 7.14
C LYS A 161 -15.97 3.55 7.60
N VAL A 162 -16.30 4.57 6.81
CA VAL A 162 -15.97 5.98 7.06
C VAL A 162 -17.24 6.73 7.44
N THR A 163 -17.20 7.50 8.51
CA THR A 163 -18.31 8.33 8.98
C THR A 163 -18.05 9.82 8.73
N ARG A 164 -19.10 10.63 8.74
CA ARG A 164 -18.95 12.09 8.73
C ARG A 164 -18.10 12.52 9.93
N GLY A 165 -17.29 13.56 9.74
CA GLY A 165 -16.55 14.17 10.84
C GLY A 165 -17.51 14.65 11.92
N LYS A 166 -17.05 14.66 13.18
CA LYS A 166 -17.80 15.35 14.24
C LYS A 166 -17.80 16.83 13.87
N SER A 167 -18.98 17.41 13.60
CA SER A 167 -19.11 18.86 13.53
C SER A 167 -18.57 19.41 14.85
N ARG A 168 -17.51 20.21 14.77
CA ARG A 168 -17.09 21.02 15.91
C ARG A 168 -18.10 22.12 16.15
#